data_AF-K3YYA7-F1
#
_entry.id   AF-K3YYA7-F1
#
_cell.length_a   1.000
_cell.length_b   1.000
_cell.length_c   1.000
_cell.angle_alpha   90.00
_cell.angle_beta   90.00
_cell.angle_gamma   90.00
#
_symmetry.space_group_name_H-M   'P 1'
#
loop_
_entity.id
_entity.type
_entity.pdbx_description
1 polymer ?
#
loop_
_entity_poly.entity_id
_entity_poly.type
_entity_poly.pdbx_seq_one_letter_code
_entity_poly.pdbx_strand_id
1 'polypeptide(L)'
;MDGAGEVRVTSTKKWNVVYPGYINSRKTVVEGRCVAAGKACPDPTCAEIADCCSHLKIPCRIESDQAYPRDFLQLGRVRVQLKGDEGSPVNPEITRSHNV
;
A
#
# COMPACT_ATOMS: atom_id res chain seq x y z
N MET A 1 -22.51 18.77 16.14
CA MET A 1 -22.37 17.32 16.00
C MET A 1 -21.75 17.08 14.65
N ASP A 2 -20.43 16.85 14.59
CA ASP A 2 -19.68 16.28 13.46
C ASP A 2 -18.27 16.00 14.00
N GLY A 3 -18.17 14.97 14.84
CA GLY A 3 -16.89 14.48 15.33
C GLY A 3 -16.25 13.65 14.23
N ALA A 4 -15.57 14.30 13.28
CA ALA A 4 -14.61 13.62 12.43
C ALA A 4 -13.54 13.06 13.36
N GLY A 5 -13.62 11.77 13.65
CA GLY A 5 -12.64 11.07 14.48
C GLY A 5 -11.26 11.29 13.89
N GLU A 6 -10.42 12.01 14.64
CA GLU A 6 -9.03 12.23 14.26
C GLU A 6 -8.35 10.86 14.18
N VAL A 7 -8.07 10.41 12.95
CA VAL A 7 -7.34 9.16 12.72
C VAL A 7 -5.94 9.36 13.28
N ARG A 8 -5.70 8.84 14.49
CA ARG A 8 -4.37 8.82 15.08
C ARG A 8 -3.46 7.99 14.19
N VAL A 9 -2.47 8.67 13.61
CA VAL A 9 -1.39 8.05 12.83
C VAL A 9 -0.61 7.16 13.77
N THR A 10 -0.83 5.85 13.66
CA THR A 10 -0.07 4.85 14.44
C THR A 10 1.40 4.87 14.05
N SER A 11 2.25 4.35 14.93
CA SER A 11 3.64 4.02 14.57
C SER A 11 3.68 3.25 13.26
N THR A 12 4.33 3.81 12.24
CA THR A 12 4.36 3.29 10.86
C THR A 12 4.89 1.85 10.74
N LYS A 13 5.55 1.34 11.77
CA LYS A 13 5.97 -0.06 11.90
C LYS A 13 4.81 -1.06 11.75
N LYS A 14 3.61 -0.69 12.21
CA LYS A 14 2.39 -1.53 12.13
C LYS A 14 1.67 -1.44 10.78
N TRP A 15 2.05 -0.49 9.93
CA TRP A 15 1.38 -0.26 8.64
C TRP A 15 1.74 -1.38 7.67
N ASN A 16 0.79 -1.72 6.81
CA ASN A 16 0.97 -2.69 5.74
C ASN A 16 2.07 -2.20 4.78
N VAL A 17 2.82 -3.12 4.21
CA VAL A 17 3.85 -2.83 3.21
C VAL A 17 3.32 -3.19 1.84
N VAL A 18 3.45 -2.26 0.90
CA VAL A 18 3.19 -2.46 -0.52
C VAL A 18 4.50 -2.19 -1.27
N TYR A 19 5.04 -3.23 -1.92
CA TYR A 19 6.10 -3.05 -2.90
C TYR A 19 5.45 -2.88 -4.28
N PRO A 20 6.01 -2.05 -5.19
CA PRO A 20 5.45 -1.90 -6.53
C PRO A 20 5.33 -3.23 -7.29
N GLY A 21 6.28 -4.14 -7.08
CA GLY A 21 6.25 -5.49 -7.65
C GLY A 21 5.00 -6.32 -7.32
N TYR A 22 4.26 -5.99 -6.25
CA TYR A 22 3.02 -6.71 -5.89
C TYR A 22 1.90 -6.49 -6.89
N ILE A 23 1.83 -5.30 -7.49
CA ILE A 23 0.79 -4.90 -8.44
C ILE A 23 1.33 -4.71 -9.86
N ASN A 24 2.58 -5.13 -10.13
CA ASN A 24 3.18 -5.06 -11.45
C ASN A 24 2.68 -6.19 -12.35
N SER A 25 1.95 -5.85 -13.42
CA SER A 25 1.39 -6.81 -14.40
C SER A 25 2.45 -7.54 -15.21
N ARG A 26 3.67 -6.96 -15.32
CA ARG A 26 4.81 -7.54 -16.03
C ARG A 26 5.55 -8.59 -15.21
N LYS A 27 5.28 -8.67 -13.90
CA LYS A 27 5.86 -9.69 -13.03
C LYS A 27 4.91 -10.88 -12.87
N THR A 28 5.49 -12.07 -12.82
CA THR A 28 4.78 -13.29 -12.45
C THR A 28 4.55 -13.36 -10.94
N VAL A 29 3.74 -14.31 -10.50
CA VAL A 29 3.52 -14.57 -9.06
C VAL A 29 4.82 -14.93 -8.36
N VAL A 30 5.69 -15.69 -9.04
CA VAL A 30 7.00 -16.10 -8.51
C VAL A 30 7.92 -14.90 -8.32
N GLU A 31 7.89 -13.96 -9.26
CA GLU A 31 8.67 -12.71 -9.21
C GLU A 31 8.09 -11.66 -8.25
N GLY A 32 6.91 -11.92 -7.69
CA GLY A 32 6.36 -11.12 -6.60
C GLY A 32 4.98 -10.53 -6.81
N ARG A 33 4.35 -10.71 -7.97
CA ARG A 33 2.98 -10.23 -8.17
C ARG A 33 2.02 -10.93 -7.21
N CYS A 34 1.22 -10.15 -6.49
CA CYS A 34 0.25 -10.64 -5.50
C CYS A 34 -1.21 -10.50 -5.96
N VAL A 35 -1.48 -9.74 -7.02
CA VAL A 35 -2.83 -9.54 -7.59
C VAL A 35 -2.97 -10.22 -8.95
N ALA A 36 -4.18 -10.52 -9.40
CA ALA A 36 -4.41 -11.10 -10.73
C ALA A 36 -3.87 -10.18 -11.85
N ALA A 37 -3.28 -10.74 -12.91
CA ALA A 37 -2.63 -9.96 -13.97
C ALA A 37 -3.58 -8.95 -14.64
N GLY A 38 -4.86 -9.30 -14.83
CA GLY A 38 -5.87 -8.39 -15.37
C GLY A 38 -6.32 -7.27 -14.44
N LYS A 39 -5.89 -7.29 -13.16
CA LYS A 39 -6.12 -6.22 -12.17
C LYS A 39 -4.84 -5.47 -11.80
N ALA A 40 -3.71 -5.88 -12.37
CA ALA A 40 -2.41 -5.29 -12.16
C ALA A 40 -2.15 -4.17 -13.18
N CYS A 41 -1.22 -3.27 -12.89
CA CYS A 41 -0.78 -2.22 -13.81
C CYS A 41 0.68 -2.45 -14.27
N PRO A 42 1.07 -2.03 -15.47
CA PRO A 42 2.44 -2.16 -15.93
C PRO A 42 3.36 -1.17 -15.20
N ASP A 43 4.49 -1.67 -14.70
CA ASP A 43 5.61 -0.87 -14.14
C ASP A 43 5.21 0.23 -13.13
N PRO A 44 4.45 -0.13 -12.06
CA PRO A 44 4.05 0.82 -11.02
C PRO A 44 5.24 1.43 -10.28
N THR A 45 5.09 2.67 -9.84
CA THR A 45 6.04 3.39 -9.00
C THR A 45 5.51 3.61 -7.59
N CYS A 46 6.41 3.83 -6.61
CA CYS A 46 5.99 4.18 -5.25
C CYS A 46 5.20 5.49 -5.19
N ALA A 47 5.49 6.43 -6.10
CA ALA A 47 4.80 7.72 -6.17
C ALA A 47 3.35 7.55 -6.61
N GLU A 48 3.10 6.75 -7.66
CA GLU A 48 1.73 6.46 -8.13
C GLU A 48 0.91 5.71 -7.08
N ILE A 49 1.54 4.75 -6.38
CA ILE A 49 0.88 4.04 -5.28
C ILE A 49 0.49 5.01 -4.15
N ALA A 50 1.38 5.94 -3.80
CA ALA A 50 1.10 6.96 -2.78
C ALA A 50 0.00 7.94 -3.23
N ASP A 51 0.00 8.34 -4.49
CA ASP A 51 -1.04 9.20 -5.07
C ASP A 51 -2.41 8.51 -5.04
N CYS A 52 -2.48 7.24 -5.42
CA CYS A 52 -3.69 6.43 -5.30
C CYS A 52 -4.16 6.32 -3.85
N CYS A 53 -3.24 6.09 -2.90
CA CYS A 53 -3.58 6.06 -1.47
C CYS A 53 -4.14 7.40 -0.98
N SER A 54 -3.56 8.52 -1.44
CA SER A 54 -4.05 9.86 -1.15
C SER A 54 -5.47 10.07 -1.67
N HIS A 55 -5.75 9.66 -2.92
CA HIS A 55 -7.07 9.72 -3.52
C HIS A 55 -8.11 8.89 -2.74
N LEU A 56 -7.70 7.70 -2.28
CA LEU A 56 -8.52 6.80 -1.46
C LEU A 56 -8.59 7.21 0.02
N LYS A 57 -7.99 8.34 0.40
CA LYS A 57 -7.91 8.85 1.78
C LYS A 57 -7.30 7.83 2.76
N ILE A 58 -6.36 7.03 2.27
CA ILE A 58 -5.57 6.09 3.07
C ILE A 58 -4.25 6.76 3.44
N PRO A 59 -3.93 6.93 4.74
CA PRO A 59 -2.63 7.40 5.17
C PRO A 59 -1.52 6.49 4.64
N CYS A 60 -0.53 7.08 3.97
CA CYS A 60 0.59 6.33 3.43
C CYS A 60 1.93 7.07 3.62
N ARG A 61 3.03 6.32 3.53
CA ARG A 61 4.40 6.84 3.60
C ARG A 61 5.33 6.08 2.68
N ILE A 62 6.08 6.78 1.84
CA ILE A 62 7.13 6.19 1.00
C ILE A 62 8.41 6.01 1.83
N GLU A 63 9.02 4.83 1.69
CA GLU A 63 10.36 4.53 2.20
C GLU A 63 11.24 4.16 1.00
N SER A 64 11.92 5.15 0.43
CA SER A 64 12.69 5.07 -0.83
C SER A 64 13.88 4.12 -0.78
N ASP A 65 14.52 4.00 0.38
CA ASP A 65 15.80 3.28 0.55
C ASP A 65 15.61 1.78 0.85
N GLN A 66 14.38 1.27 0.77
CA GLN A 66 14.07 -0.11 1.12
C GLN A 66 13.98 -0.96 -0.14
N ALA A 67 14.88 -1.94 -0.26
CA ALA A 67 14.89 -2.89 -1.37
C ALA A 67 13.79 -3.95 -1.21
N TYR A 68 13.27 -4.43 -2.34
CA TYR A 68 12.34 -5.55 -2.36
C TYR A 68 13.11 -6.89 -2.24
N PRO A 69 12.79 -7.78 -1.27
CA PRO A 69 13.58 -8.99 -1.06
C PRO A 69 13.66 -9.98 -2.23
N ARG A 70 12.71 -9.93 -3.17
CA ARG A 70 12.74 -10.76 -4.39
C ARG A 70 13.40 -10.06 -5.59
N ASP A 71 13.70 -8.78 -5.48
CA ASP A 71 14.39 -7.99 -6.50
C ASP A 71 15.10 -6.81 -5.83
N PHE A 72 16.36 -7.04 -5.45
CA PHE A 72 17.15 -6.06 -4.69
C PHE A 72 17.46 -4.79 -5.48
N LEU A 73 17.29 -4.80 -6.80
CA LEU A 73 17.46 -3.63 -7.66
C LEU A 73 16.22 -2.72 -7.62
N GLN A 74 15.06 -3.28 -7.27
CA GLN A 74 13.84 -2.51 -7.09
C GLN A 74 13.82 -1.86 -5.70
N LEU A 75 14.14 -0.57 -5.67
CA LEU A 75 14.10 0.25 -4.47
C LEU A 75 12.73 0.89 -4.26
N GLY A 76 12.41 1.12 -3.00
CA GLY A 76 11.21 1.79 -2.58
C GLY A 76 10.10 0.84 -2.15
N ARG A 77 9.42 1.21 -1.07
CA ARG A 77 8.14 0.62 -0.67
C ARG A 77 7.21 1.69 -0.12
N VAL A 78 5.92 1.40 -0.13
CA VAL A 78 4.89 2.25 0.46
C VAL A 78 4.33 1.56 1.70
N ARG A 79 4.35 2.26 2.84
CA ARG A 79 3.62 1.88 4.05
C ARG A 79 2.21 2.44 3.96
N VAL A 80 1.19 1.65 4.21
CA VAL A 80 -0.23 2.07 4.16
C VAL A 80 -0.97 1.69 5.43
N GLN A 81 -1.74 2.63 5.99
CA GLN A 81 -2.57 2.41 7.17
C GLN A 81 -3.97 1.99 6.77
N LEU A 82 -4.22 0.68 6.73
CA LEU A 82 -5.56 0.17 6.44
C LEU A 82 -6.49 0.17 7.65
N LYS A 83 -5.93 0.09 8.86
CA LYS A 83 -6.67 0.05 10.13
C LYS A 83 -6.17 1.10 11.11
N GLY A 84 -7.09 1.72 11.84
CA GLY A 84 -6.79 2.58 12.98
C GLY A 84 -6.34 1.78 14.21
N ASP A 85 -5.96 2.47 15.29
CA ASP A 85 -5.55 1.84 16.56
C ASP A 85 -6.61 0.89 17.14
N GLU A 86 -7.89 1.22 16.94
CA GLU A 86 -9.03 0.43 17.42
C GLU A 86 -9.29 -0.82 16.56
N GLY A 87 -8.53 -1.01 15.47
CA GLY A 87 -8.69 -2.13 14.54
C GLY A 87 -9.78 -1.94 13.49
N SER A 88 -10.52 -0.83 13.55
CA SER A 88 -11.47 -0.39 12.53
C SER A 88 -10.75 0.04 11.24
N PRO A 89 -11.36 -0.17 10.06
CA PRO A 89 -10.76 0.25 8.79
C PRO A 89 -10.70 1.78 8.70
N VAL A 90 -9.58 2.31 8.18
CA VAL A 90 -9.41 3.78 8.01
C VAL A 90 -10.33 4.33 6.92
N ASN A 91 -10.51 3.56 5.84
CA ASN A 91 -11.54 3.81 4.85
C ASN A 91 -12.55 2.65 4.90
N PRO A 92 -13.85 2.91 5.21
CA PRO A 92 -14.86 1.85 5.32
C PRO A 92 -15.09 1.08 4.02
N GLU A 93 -14.77 1.66 2.86
CA GLU A 93 -14.84 0.97 1.56
C GLU A 93 -13.68 -0.03 1.37
N ILE A 94 -12.60 0.12 2.15
CA ILE A 94 -11.35 -0.65 2.01
C ILE A 94 -11.07 -1.40 3.31
N THR A 95 -11.67 -2.58 3.44
CA THR A 95 -11.61 -3.41 4.66
C THR A 95 -10.47 -4.43 4.67
N ARG A 96 -9.87 -4.74 3.52
CA ARG A 96 -8.84 -5.80 3.38
C ARG A 96 -7.68 -5.38 2.50
N SER A 97 -6.49 -5.89 2.82
CA SER A 97 -5.24 -5.66 2.08
C SER A 97 -5.20 -6.25 0.67
N HIS A 98 -6.13 -7.14 0.32
CA HIS A 98 -6.27 -7.66 -1.05
C HIS A 98 -6.98 -6.69 -2.01
N ASN A 99 -7.55 -5.60 -1.49
CA ASN A 99 -8.27 -4.59 -2.26
C ASN A 99 -7.46 -3.29 -2.46
N VAL A 100 -6.19 -3.29 -2.01
CA VAL A 100 -5.18 -2.25 -2.27
C VAL A 100 -4.07 -2.85 -3.12
#